data_AF-A0A3B3XDG1-F1
#
_entry.id   AF-A0A3B3XDG1-F1
#
_cell.length_a   1.000
_cell.length_b   1.000
_cell.length_c   1.000
_cell.angle_alpha   90.00
_cell.angle_beta   90.00
_cell.angle_gamma   90.00
#
_symmetry.space_group_name_H-M   'P 1'
#
loop_
_entity.id
_entity.type
_entity.pdbx_description
1 polymer ?
#
loop_
_entity_poly.entity_id
_entity_poly.type
_entity_poly.pdbx_seq_one_letter_code
_entity_poly.pdbx_strand_id
1 'polypeptide(L)'
;VLWKHRLVLRLPVPVCLPKVYIKELWNILDVLSILLFVLGLGFRLTTKLFYGGKIILCIDFVVFCLRLMAIFTINRTLGPKIIIMRDMFFFMFLLTIWVVAYGVAKQGILVHNDSRLDWMMRGAIYEPYLIIFGSFPDNVDSEWRSALCSFNPLKPKCPVLDENQMPVFPEWITIVMLCVYLLFANILLLNLLIAIFNYTFDEIQDNTDKIWKYQRYQLIKEYYSRPVPPPPFIIFSHLYLFIRKLVIYSGCFHCKPPCKSAHCRSLC
;
A
#
# COMPACT_ATOMS: atom_id res chain seq x y z
N VAL A 1 25.11 -11.77 -1.69
CA VAL A 1 24.33 -11.31 -2.87
C VAL A 1 24.30 -12.32 -4.05
N LEU A 2 24.69 -13.60 -3.88
CA LEU A 2 24.71 -14.56 -5.01
C LEU A 2 23.90 -15.87 -4.85
N TRP A 3 23.15 -16.06 -3.76
CA TRP A 3 22.47 -17.34 -3.50
C TRP A 3 20.95 -17.36 -3.74
N LYS A 4 20.30 -16.23 -3.99
CA LYS A 4 18.83 -16.17 -4.20
C LYS A 4 18.38 -16.44 -5.64
N HIS A 5 19.31 -16.60 -6.58
CA HIS A 5 19.00 -16.75 -8.01
C HIS A 5 18.87 -18.21 -8.51
N ARG A 6 19.07 -19.22 -7.66
CA ARG A 6 19.24 -20.63 -8.11
C ARG A 6 18.08 -21.58 -7.75
N LEU A 7 16.86 -21.06 -7.53
CA LEU A 7 15.70 -21.90 -7.16
C LEU A 7 14.45 -21.74 -8.05
N VAL A 8 14.59 -21.15 -9.25
CA VAL A 8 13.52 -21.10 -10.27
C VAL A 8 13.89 -21.96 -11.47
N LEU A 9 14.32 -23.20 -11.20
CA LEU A 9 14.64 -24.20 -12.23
C LEU A 9 14.13 -25.55 -11.74
N ARG A 10 12.84 -25.82 -11.94
CA ARG A 10 12.27 -27.16 -12.17
C ARG A 10 10.78 -27.08 -12.55
N LEU A 11 10.49 -27.51 -13.79
CA LEU A 11 9.35 -28.35 -14.19
C LEU A 11 7.96 -27.69 -14.35
N PRO A 12 7.08 -28.32 -15.17
CA PRO A 12 6.02 -27.68 -15.94
C PRO A 12 4.91 -27.28 -14.99
N VAL A 13 4.43 -26.03 -15.09
CA VAL A 13 3.47 -25.42 -14.17
C VAL A 13 2.24 -26.34 -14.01
N PRO A 14 2.15 -27.16 -12.94
CA PRO A 14 0.96 -27.94 -12.68
C PRO A 14 0.05 -27.06 -11.83
N VAL A 15 -1.20 -26.94 -12.28
CA VAL A 15 -2.40 -26.66 -11.48
C VAL A 15 -2.16 -25.95 -10.15
N CYS A 16 -2.43 -24.64 -10.16
CA CYS A 16 -2.48 -23.69 -9.05
C CYS A 16 -2.63 -24.33 -7.64
N LEU A 17 -1.53 -24.39 -6.87
CA LEU A 17 -1.66 -24.46 -5.42
C LEU A 17 -2.09 -23.08 -4.89
N PRO A 18 -3.19 -22.96 -4.14
CA PRO A 18 -3.65 -21.68 -3.58
C PRO A 18 -2.58 -21.01 -2.69
N LYS A 19 -1.70 -21.81 -2.09
CA LYS A 19 -0.55 -21.34 -1.29
C LYS A 19 0.49 -20.54 -2.07
N VAL A 20 0.63 -20.74 -3.38
CA VAL A 20 1.56 -19.97 -4.22
C VAL A 20 0.92 -18.66 -4.66
N TYR A 21 -0.38 -18.68 -4.97
CA TYR A 21 -1.13 -17.50 -5.39
C TYR A 21 -1.20 -16.41 -4.30
N ILE A 22 -1.41 -16.82 -3.03
CA ILE A 22 -1.55 -15.92 -1.88
C ILE A 22 -0.22 -15.24 -1.49
N LYS A 23 0.93 -15.71 -1.98
CA LYS A 23 2.23 -15.09 -1.62
C LYS A 23 2.51 -13.79 -2.37
N GLU A 24 1.85 -13.54 -3.49
CA GLU A 24 2.03 -12.33 -4.28
C GLU A 24 1.21 -11.17 -3.68
N LEU A 25 1.88 -10.08 -3.30
CA LEU A 25 1.25 -8.90 -2.67
C LEU A 25 0.10 -8.33 -3.53
N TRP A 26 0.29 -8.31 -4.85
CA TRP A 26 -0.73 -7.82 -5.78
C TRP A 26 -1.98 -8.69 -5.79
N ASN A 27 -1.83 -10.02 -5.67
CA ASN A 27 -2.97 -10.93 -5.59
C ASN A 27 -3.73 -10.79 -4.27
N ILE A 28 -3.03 -10.51 -3.16
CA ILE A 28 -3.67 -10.21 -1.87
C ILE A 28 -4.53 -8.93 -2.01
N LEU A 29 -3.97 -7.88 -2.62
CA LEU A 29 -4.69 -6.61 -2.85
C LEU A 29 -5.93 -6.82 -3.73
N ASP A 30 -5.84 -7.66 -4.75
CA ASP A 30 -6.95 -8.02 -5.62
C ASP A 30 -8.06 -8.78 -4.89
N VAL A 31 -7.70 -9.73 -4.02
CA VAL A 31 -8.67 -10.47 -3.19
C VAL A 31 -9.33 -9.52 -2.19
N LEU A 32 -8.55 -8.62 -1.59
CA LEU A 32 -9.06 -7.62 -0.64
C LEU A 32 -10.05 -6.67 -1.31
N SER A 33 -9.77 -6.17 -2.52
CA SER A 33 -10.69 -5.28 -3.24
C SER A 33 -12.00 -5.98 -3.61
N ILE A 34 -11.95 -7.24 -4.04
CA ILE A 34 -13.17 -8.01 -4.33
C ILE A 34 -14.01 -8.20 -3.06
N LEU A 35 -13.38 -8.49 -1.91
CA LEU A 35 -14.07 -8.62 -0.63
C LEU A 35 -14.70 -7.30 -0.16
N LEU A 36 -13.96 -6.19 -0.25
CA LEU A 36 -14.45 -4.85 0.11
C LEU A 36 -15.61 -4.42 -0.80
N PHE A 37 -15.54 -4.70 -2.09
CA PHE A 37 -16.61 -4.41 -3.04
C PHE A 37 -17.90 -5.16 -2.70
N VAL A 38 -17.82 -6.48 -2.43
CA VAL A 38 -19.00 -7.29 -2.04
C VAL A 38 -19.58 -6.80 -0.71
N LEU A 39 -18.74 -6.49 0.28
CA LEU A 39 -19.17 -5.95 1.56
C LEU A 39 -19.85 -4.57 1.40
N GLY A 40 -19.26 -3.68 0.59
CA GLY A 40 -19.79 -2.36 0.29
C GLY A 40 -21.14 -2.42 -0.44
N LEU A 41 -21.30 -3.35 -1.39
CA LEU A 41 -22.58 -3.62 -2.04
C LEU A 41 -23.63 -4.18 -1.06
N GLY A 42 -23.24 -5.11 -0.19
CA GLY A 42 -24.13 -5.64 0.85
C GLY A 42 -24.64 -4.56 1.80
N PHE A 43 -23.77 -3.65 2.24
CA PHE A 43 -24.15 -2.52 3.10
C PHE A 43 -25.00 -1.48 2.36
N ARG A 44 -24.77 -1.28 1.05
CA ARG A 44 -25.60 -0.40 0.22
C ARG A 44 -27.03 -0.90 0.07
N LEU A 45 -27.25 -2.21 0.05
CA LEU A 45 -28.59 -2.82 -0.03
C LEU A 45 -29.39 -2.70 1.29
N THR A 46 -28.72 -2.36 2.40
CA THR A 46 -29.35 -2.21 3.72
C THR A 46 -29.66 -0.75 4.01
N THR A 47 -30.93 -0.42 4.28
CA THR A 47 -31.39 0.97 4.52
C THR A 47 -30.71 1.65 5.71
N LYS A 48 -30.38 0.90 6.76
CA LYS A 48 -29.70 1.41 7.97
C LYS A 48 -28.22 1.76 7.75
N LEU A 49 -27.56 1.16 6.76
CA LEU A 49 -26.10 1.23 6.56
C LEU A 49 -25.70 1.91 5.25
N PHE A 50 -26.63 2.62 4.60
CA PHE A 50 -26.40 3.20 3.28
C PHE A 50 -25.19 4.15 3.22
N TYR A 51 -25.01 5.00 4.24
CA TYR A 51 -23.86 5.90 4.32
C TYR A 51 -22.53 5.14 4.51
N GLY A 52 -22.53 4.11 5.35
CA GLY A 52 -21.36 3.24 5.55
C GLY A 52 -20.96 2.50 4.27
N GLY A 53 -21.95 1.98 3.54
CA GLY A 53 -21.73 1.35 2.23
C GLY A 53 -21.13 2.32 1.21
N LYS A 54 -21.56 3.59 1.19
CA LYS A 54 -20.97 4.63 0.33
C LYS A 54 -19.48 4.86 0.65
N ILE A 55 -19.12 4.99 1.93
CA ILE A 55 -17.71 5.19 2.35
C ILE A 55 -16.86 4.00 1.91
N ILE A 56 -17.33 2.76 2.15
CA ILE A 56 -16.60 1.55 1.78
C ILE A 56 -16.35 1.49 0.27
N LEU A 57 -17.36 1.80 -0.55
CA LEU A 57 -17.21 1.84 -2.02
C LEU A 57 -16.25 2.94 -2.50
N CYS A 58 -16.20 4.09 -1.81
CA CYS A 58 -15.21 5.14 -2.12
C CYS A 58 -13.78 4.68 -1.83
N ILE A 59 -13.55 4.00 -0.70
CA ILE A 59 -12.23 3.45 -0.35
C ILE A 59 -11.86 2.33 -1.34
N ASP A 60 -12.81 1.46 -1.67
CA ASP A 60 -12.63 0.38 -2.62
C ASP A 60 -12.25 0.89 -4.02
N PHE A 61 -12.85 1.98 -4.48
CA PHE A 61 -12.45 2.65 -5.72
C PHE A 61 -10.97 3.08 -5.72
N VAL A 62 -10.47 3.61 -4.60
CA VAL A 62 -9.04 3.96 -4.47
C VAL A 62 -8.18 2.71 -4.59
N VAL A 63 -8.55 1.60 -3.94
CA VAL A 63 -7.82 0.33 -4.04
C VAL A 63 -7.83 -0.21 -5.49
N PHE A 64 -8.96 -0.10 -6.20
CA PHE A 64 -9.03 -0.43 -7.63
C PHE A 64 -8.15 0.48 -8.49
N CYS A 65 -8.02 1.77 -8.17
CA CYS A 65 -7.06 2.65 -8.84
C CYS A 65 -5.61 2.25 -8.54
N LEU A 66 -5.28 1.81 -7.32
CA LEU A 66 -3.96 1.26 -7.00
C LEU A 66 -3.64 0.03 -7.85
N ARG A 67 -4.64 -0.81 -8.18
CA ARG A 67 -4.45 -1.95 -9.10
C ARG A 67 -4.08 -1.51 -10.52
N LEU A 68 -4.54 -0.34 -10.98
CA LEU A 68 -4.11 0.20 -12.26
C LEU A 68 -2.61 0.53 -12.26
N MET A 69 -2.05 1.01 -11.14
CA MET A 69 -0.60 1.15 -11.00
C MET A 69 0.14 -0.18 -11.13
N ALA A 70 -0.43 -1.28 -10.61
CA ALA A 70 0.11 -2.63 -10.80
C ALA A 70 0.24 -2.98 -12.29
N ILE A 71 -0.77 -2.65 -13.11
CA ILE A 71 -0.73 -2.87 -14.57
C ILE A 71 0.32 -1.97 -15.22
N PHE A 72 0.46 -0.72 -14.77
CA PHE A 72 1.51 0.18 -15.25
C PHE A 72 2.94 -0.26 -14.86
N THR A 73 3.10 -1.21 -13.91
CA THR A 73 4.42 -1.79 -13.61
C THR A 73 5.05 -2.54 -14.79
N ILE A 74 4.25 -2.89 -15.80
CA ILE A 74 4.69 -3.55 -17.03
C ILE A 74 5.29 -2.54 -18.02
N ASN A 75 4.95 -1.24 -17.89
CA ASN A 75 5.42 -0.23 -18.82
C ASN A 75 6.94 0.00 -18.66
N ARG A 76 7.65 0.09 -19.78
CA ARG A 76 9.13 0.20 -19.84
C ARG A 76 9.67 1.39 -19.05
N THR A 77 8.90 2.48 -18.96
CA THR A 77 9.33 3.75 -18.37
C THR A 77 8.78 4.00 -16.97
N LEU A 78 7.67 3.37 -16.59
CA LEU A 78 7.00 3.58 -15.30
C LEU A 78 7.20 2.41 -14.32
N GLY A 79 7.40 1.19 -14.84
CA GLY A 79 7.56 0.00 -14.03
C GLY A 79 8.78 -0.01 -13.12
N PRO A 80 9.98 0.31 -13.64
CA PRO A 80 11.17 0.35 -12.81
C PRO A 80 11.05 1.39 -11.67
N LYS A 81 10.40 2.54 -11.93
CA LYS A 81 10.13 3.58 -10.92
C LYS A 81 9.25 3.08 -9.76
N ILE A 82 8.21 2.30 -10.06
CA ILE A 82 7.32 1.72 -9.04
C ILE A 82 8.05 0.67 -8.19
N ILE A 83 8.96 -0.11 -8.79
CA ILE A 83 9.76 -1.13 -8.08
C ILE A 83 10.74 -0.46 -7.10
N ILE A 84 11.37 0.65 -7.49
CA ILE A 84 12.23 1.46 -6.61
C ILE A 84 11.45 1.97 -5.41
N MET A 85 10.26 2.54 -5.63
CA MET A 85 9.41 3.03 -4.52
C MET A 85 9.11 1.95 -3.48
N ARG A 86 8.92 0.69 -3.92
CA ARG A 86 8.70 -0.42 -2.98
C ARG A 86 9.92 -0.69 -2.10
N ASP A 87 11.12 -0.52 -2.64
CA ASP A 87 12.38 -0.77 -1.91
C ASP A 87 12.71 0.38 -0.93
N MET A 88 12.26 1.60 -1.24
CA MET A 88 12.41 2.79 -0.36
C MET A 88 11.59 2.71 0.93
N PHE A 89 10.70 1.73 1.08
CA PHE A 89 9.85 1.57 2.26
C PHE A 89 10.66 1.45 3.56
N PHE A 90 11.81 0.78 3.53
CA PHE A 90 12.69 0.65 4.70
C PHE A 90 13.19 2.01 5.19
N PHE A 91 13.48 2.92 4.27
CA PHE A 91 13.92 4.26 4.64
C PHE A 91 12.78 5.13 5.17
N MET A 92 11.61 5.06 4.53
CA MET A 92 10.41 5.75 5.02
C MET A 92 10.01 5.27 6.43
N PHE A 93 10.26 4.00 6.75
CA PHE A 93 10.09 3.46 8.08
C PHE A 93 11.04 4.10 9.11
N LEU A 94 12.32 4.26 8.78
CA LEU A 94 13.28 4.98 9.64
C LEU A 94 12.87 6.44 9.88
N LEU A 95 12.41 7.15 8.84
CA LEU A 95 11.90 8.50 8.97
C LEU A 95 10.65 8.55 9.87
N THR A 96 9.74 7.58 9.73
CA THR A 96 8.53 7.49 10.56
C THR A 96 8.88 7.29 12.04
N ILE A 97 9.85 6.41 12.35
CA ILE A 97 10.34 6.22 13.73
C ILE A 97 10.87 7.54 14.29
N TRP A 98 11.68 8.27 13.51
CA TRP A 98 12.24 9.55 13.94
C TRP A 98 11.15 10.61 14.21
N VAL A 99 10.17 10.73 13.32
CA VAL A 99 9.03 11.65 13.45
C VAL A 99 8.22 11.34 14.70
N VAL A 100 7.88 10.07 14.92
CA VAL A 100 7.09 9.64 16.09
C VAL A 100 7.87 9.88 17.39
N ALA A 101 9.18 9.61 17.40
CA ALA A 101 10.02 9.85 18.58
C ALA A 101 10.04 11.33 18.98
N TYR A 102 10.28 12.23 18.02
CA TYR A 102 10.23 13.67 18.27
C TYR A 102 8.82 14.14 18.69
N GLY A 103 7.79 13.66 18.00
CA GLY A 103 6.41 14.04 18.26
C GLY A 103 5.90 13.65 19.64
N VAL A 104 6.17 12.41 20.06
CA VAL A 104 5.83 11.93 21.41
C VAL A 104 6.61 12.70 22.48
N ALA A 105 7.90 12.97 22.25
CA ALA A 105 8.71 13.77 23.18
C ALA A 105 8.20 15.21 23.32
N LYS A 106 7.93 15.89 22.18
CA LYS A 106 7.35 17.25 22.14
C LYS A 106 6.01 17.27 22.89
N GLN A 107 5.10 16.36 22.56
CA GLN A 107 3.77 16.33 23.15
C GLN A 107 3.82 16.06 24.67
N GLY A 108 4.70 15.16 25.11
CA GLY A 108 4.86 14.83 26.53
C GLY A 108 5.51 15.94 27.37
N ILE A 109 6.38 16.76 26.77
CA ILE A 109 7.04 17.87 27.47
C ILE A 109 6.11 19.10 27.56
N LEU A 110 5.43 19.44 26.46
CA LEU A 110 4.70 20.71 26.34
C LEU A 110 3.27 20.64 26.88
N VAL A 111 2.57 19.50 26.77
CA VAL A 111 1.15 19.39 27.08
C VAL A 111 0.94 18.48 28.29
N HIS A 112 0.26 18.99 29.32
CA HIS A 112 -0.12 18.16 30.47
C HIS A 112 -1.32 17.27 30.14
N ASN A 113 -1.18 15.99 30.45
CA ASN A 113 -2.16 14.89 30.37
C ASN A 113 -3.48 15.23 29.62
N ASP A 114 -3.51 14.99 28.31
CA ASP A 114 -4.76 15.05 27.54
C ASP A 114 -5.45 13.69 27.51
N SER A 115 -6.70 13.62 27.97
CA SER A 115 -7.52 12.40 27.97
C SER A 115 -8.09 12.07 26.59
N ARG A 116 -8.01 13.01 25.64
CA ARG A 116 -8.53 12.85 24.27
C ARG A 116 -7.46 12.23 23.37
N LEU A 117 -7.66 10.97 23.00
CA LEU A 117 -6.73 10.23 22.14
C LEU A 117 -6.57 10.87 20.75
N ASP A 118 -7.64 11.42 20.16
CA ASP A 118 -7.59 12.05 18.83
C ASP A 118 -6.63 13.25 18.79
N TRP A 119 -6.66 14.08 19.85
CA TRP A 119 -5.79 15.24 19.99
C TRP A 119 -4.34 14.83 20.28
N MET A 120 -4.15 13.79 21.09
CA MET A 120 -2.82 13.23 21.35
C MET A 120 -2.19 12.70 20.06
N MET A 121 -2.93 11.95 19.25
CA MET A 121 -2.43 11.42 17.98
C MET A 121 -2.16 12.51 16.95
N ARG A 122 -3.01 13.55 16.89
CA ARG A 122 -2.78 14.73 16.04
C ARG A 122 -1.49 15.47 16.44
N GLY A 123 -1.27 15.73 17.72
CA GLY A 123 -0.07 16.41 18.21
C GLY A 123 1.21 15.57 18.10
N ALA A 124 1.12 14.26 18.31
CA ALA A 124 2.28 13.37 18.33
C ALA A 124 2.72 12.86 16.95
N ILE A 125 1.82 12.79 15.95
CA ILE A 125 2.16 12.23 14.62
C ILE A 125 1.93 13.26 13.52
N TYR A 126 0.72 13.84 13.46
CA TYR A 126 0.31 14.68 12.34
C TYR A 126 1.08 16.02 12.29
N GLU A 127 1.20 16.71 13.42
CA GLU A 127 1.94 17.97 13.50
C GLU A 127 3.44 17.81 13.17
N PRO A 128 4.20 16.91 13.82
CA PRO A 128 5.61 16.62 13.47
C PRO A 128 5.83 16.28 12.00
N TYR A 129 4.92 15.49 11.41
CA TYR A 129 4.99 15.15 10.00
C TYR A 129 4.88 16.39 9.08
N LEU A 130 3.96 17.31 9.38
CA LEU A 130 3.80 18.56 8.62
C LEU A 130 5.01 19.49 8.72
N ILE A 131 5.67 19.51 9.88
CA ILE A 131 6.86 20.33 10.13
C ILE A 131 8.01 19.95 9.17
N ILE A 132 8.17 18.67 8.83
CA ILE A 132 9.18 18.22 7.84
C ILE A 132 8.94 18.87 6.47
N PHE A 133 7.68 19.01 6.06
CA PHE A 133 7.31 19.62 4.78
C PHE A 133 7.28 21.15 4.81
N GLY A 134 7.65 21.78 5.93
CA GLY A 134 7.73 23.24 6.06
C GLY A 134 6.45 23.92 6.50
N SER A 135 5.45 23.16 6.98
CA SER A 135 4.29 23.75 7.67
C SER A 135 4.63 23.89 9.15
N PHE A 136 5.09 25.08 9.52
CA PHE A 136 5.36 25.43 10.92
C PHE A 136 4.05 25.82 11.61
N PRO A 137 3.75 25.26 12.80
CA PRO A 137 2.64 25.76 13.58
C PRO A 137 2.95 27.17 14.09
N ASP A 138 1.97 28.07 14.03
CA ASP A 138 2.06 29.46 14.52
C ASP A 138 2.18 29.56 16.05
N ASN A 139 2.49 28.46 16.73
CA ASN A 139 2.61 28.37 18.18
C ASN A 139 3.97 28.89 18.72
N VAL A 140 4.86 29.32 17.82
CA VAL A 140 6.17 29.90 18.15
C VAL A 140 6.07 31.41 18.40
N ASP A 141 5.03 32.07 17.89
CA ASP A 141 4.82 33.51 18.08
C ASP A 141 3.94 33.76 19.32
N SER A 142 4.55 34.41 20.32
CA SER A 142 3.99 34.60 21.66
C SER A 142 2.66 35.38 21.68
N GLU A 143 2.43 36.24 20.70
CA GLU A 143 1.31 37.20 20.66
C GLU A 143 -0.04 36.56 20.27
N TRP A 144 -0.04 35.42 19.57
CA TRP A 144 -1.26 34.75 19.07
C TRP A 144 -1.71 33.54 19.90
N ARG A 145 -0.94 33.17 20.95
CA ARG A 145 -1.17 31.94 21.75
C ARG A 145 -2.49 31.96 22.53
N SER A 146 -2.96 33.13 22.96
CA SER A 146 -4.19 33.27 23.74
C SER A 146 -5.48 33.02 22.93
N ALA A 147 -5.43 33.19 21.61
CA ALA A 147 -6.59 32.97 20.74
C ALA A 147 -6.74 31.50 20.29
N LEU A 148 -5.62 30.76 20.20
CA LEU A 148 -5.55 29.44 19.57
C LEU A 148 -5.84 28.28 20.53
N CYS A 149 -5.51 28.43 21.82
CA CYS A 149 -5.69 27.39 22.83
C CYS A 149 -6.78 27.77 23.84
N SER A 150 -7.63 26.82 24.24
CA SER A 150 -8.76 27.09 25.14
C SER A 150 -9.20 25.79 25.81
N PHE A 151 -9.92 25.89 26.93
CA PHE A 151 -10.60 24.75 27.57
C PHE A 151 -11.79 24.22 26.75
N ASN A 152 -12.10 24.86 25.62
CA ASN A 152 -13.12 24.40 24.69
C ASN A 152 -12.76 23.04 24.06
N PRO A 153 -13.73 22.13 23.89
CA PRO A 153 -13.48 20.80 23.33
C PRO A 153 -13.00 20.81 21.87
N LEU A 154 -13.23 21.90 21.13
CA LEU A 154 -12.82 22.08 19.75
C LEU A 154 -11.39 22.65 19.59
N LYS A 155 -10.73 23.10 20.67
CA LYS A 155 -9.40 23.72 20.61
C LYS A 155 -8.33 22.82 21.27
N PRO A 156 -7.05 22.94 20.84
CA PRO A 156 -5.94 22.27 21.50
C PRO A 156 -5.76 22.79 22.94
N LYS A 157 -5.27 21.90 23.82
CA LYS A 157 -4.89 22.30 25.18
C LYS A 157 -3.67 23.23 25.12
N CYS A 158 -3.69 24.27 25.96
CA CYS A 158 -2.55 25.16 26.11
C CYS A 158 -1.36 24.40 26.73
N PRO A 159 -0.11 24.81 26.43
CA PRO A 159 1.05 24.29 27.13
C PRO A 159 0.99 24.64 28.61
N VAL A 160 1.72 23.91 29.45
CA VAL A 160 1.73 24.17 30.90
C VAL A 160 2.28 25.57 31.18
N LEU A 161 1.45 26.42 31.80
CA LEU A 161 1.83 27.78 32.19
C LEU A 161 2.09 27.85 33.71
N ASP A 162 3.06 28.68 34.08
CA ASP A 162 3.39 29.07 35.45
C ASP A 162 2.44 30.18 35.96
N GLU A 163 2.53 30.56 37.24
CA GLU A 163 1.69 31.57 37.89
C GLU A 163 1.69 32.93 37.15
N ASN A 164 2.77 33.23 36.44
CA ASN A 164 2.94 34.44 35.64
C ASN A 164 2.42 34.33 34.19
N GLN A 165 1.61 33.30 33.87
CA GLN A 165 1.13 33.02 32.51
C GLN A 165 2.24 32.83 31.45
N MET A 166 3.42 32.36 31.88
CA MET A 166 4.53 32.00 31.01
C MET A 166 4.66 30.47 30.92
N PRO A 167 5.10 29.89 29.80
CA PRO A 167 5.30 28.44 29.73
C PRO A 167 6.37 28.00 30.76
N VAL A 168 6.07 26.93 31.51
CA VAL A 168 7.00 26.35 32.49
C VAL A 168 8.27 25.83 31.79
N PHE A 169 8.13 25.38 30.55
CA PHE A 169 9.25 24.94 29.73
C PHE A 169 9.86 26.11 28.94
N PRO A 170 11.18 26.35 29.01
CA PRO A 170 11.81 27.46 28.30
C PRO A 170 11.68 27.35 26.78
N GLU A 171 11.18 28.41 26.14
CA GLU A 171 10.90 28.46 24.70
C GLU A 171 12.17 28.23 23.85
N TRP A 172 13.33 28.73 24.30
CA TRP A 172 14.60 28.51 23.62
C TRP A 172 14.98 27.03 23.53
N ILE A 173 14.62 26.21 24.53
CA ILE A 173 14.88 24.76 24.47
C ILE A 173 13.97 24.12 23.41
N THR A 174 12.70 24.53 23.34
CA THR A 174 11.77 24.06 22.30
C THR A 174 12.27 24.41 20.90
N ILE A 175 12.77 25.64 20.71
CA ILE A 175 13.36 26.08 19.45
C ILE A 175 14.62 25.26 19.12
N VAL A 176 15.53 25.05 20.08
CA VAL A 176 16.72 24.23 19.88
C VAL A 176 16.35 22.77 19.52
N MET A 177 15.38 22.17 20.21
CA MET A 177 14.90 20.82 19.87
C MET A 177 14.33 20.76 18.45
N LEU A 178 13.56 21.78 18.04
CA LEU A 178 13.02 21.89 16.68
C LEU A 178 14.15 22.01 15.63
N CYS A 179 15.16 22.84 15.88
CA CYS A 179 16.31 23.00 15.00
C CYS A 179 17.09 21.69 14.82
N VAL A 180 17.37 20.98 15.91
CA VAL A 180 18.03 19.67 15.87
C VAL A 180 17.17 18.66 15.10
N TYR A 181 15.87 18.62 15.38
CA TYR A 181 14.93 17.75 14.66
C TYR A 181 14.94 17.98 13.15
N LEU A 182 14.86 19.24 12.72
CA LEU A 182 14.88 19.63 11.30
C LEU A 182 16.23 19.33 10.65
N LEU A 183 17.34 19.51 11.37
CA LEU A 183 18.67 19.17 10.87
C LEU A 183 18.77 17.67 10.56
N PHE A 184 18.35 16.81 11.50
CA PHE A 184 18.37 15.37 11.27
C PHE A 184 17.36 14.93 10.20
N ALA A 185 16.13 15.47 10.22
CA ALA A 185 15.10 15.07 9.26
C ALA A 185 15.41 15.57 7.84
N ASN A 186 15.70 16.87 7.67
CA ASN A 186 15.79 17.49 6.35
C ASN A 186 17.20 17.42 5.78
N ILE A 187 18.24 17.63 6.60
CA ILE A 187 19.62 17.65 6.10
C ILE A 187 20.21 16.25 6.00
N LEU A 188 19.94 15.37 6.98
CA LEU A 188 20.49 14.00 6.97
C LEU A 188 19.55 13.01 6.29
N LEU A 189 18.33 12.84 6.80
CA LEU A 189 17.45 11.75 6.35
C LEU A 189 16.87 12.00 4.95
N LEU A 190 16.22 13.14 4.70
CA LEU A 190 15.62 13.42 3.39
C LEU A 190 16.66 13.50 2.27
N ASN A 191 17.80 14.16 2.50
CA ASN A 191 18.86 14.23 1.49
C ASN A 191 19.47 12.87 1.18
N LEU A 192 19.66 12.02 2.20
CA LEU A 192 20.11 10.65 1.99
C LEU A 192 19.07 9.82 1.22
N LEU A 193 17.78 9.98 1.51
CA LEU A 193 16.71 9.32 0.76
C LEU A 193 16.74 9.71 -0.72
N ILE A 194 16.87 11.01 -1.00
CA ILE A 194 16.97 11.53 -2.37
C ILE A 194 18.23 10.98 -3.05
N ALA A 195 19.36 10.93 -2.35
CA ALA A 195 20.60 10.39 -2.90
C ALA A 195 20.48 8.90 -3.26
N ILE A 196 19.88 8.08 -2.39
CA ILE A 196 19.63 6.66 -2.64
C ILE A 196 18.62 6.50 -3.80
N PHE A 197 17.58 7.35 -3.85
CA PHE A 197 16.63 7.34 -4.94
C PHE A 197 17.30 7.63 -6.28
N ASN A 198 18.14 8.65 -6.34
CA ASN A 198 18.87 9.01 -7.57
C ASN A 198 19.84 7.90 -7.98
N TYR A 199 20.61 7.35 -7.02
CA TYR A 199 21.53 6.24 -7.30
C TYR A 199 20.81 5.00 -7.84
N THR A 200 19.74 4.56 -7.17
CA THR A 200 18.95 3.40 -7.60
C THR A 200 18.21 3.68 -8.90
N PHE A 201 17.77 4.91 -9.13
CA PHE A 201 17.17 5.34 -10.39
C PHE A 201 18.15 5.21 -11.55
N ASP A 202 19.38 5.70 -11.39
CA ASP A 202 20.42 5.61 -12.42
C ASP A 202 20.82 4.15 -12.69
N GLU A 203 21.07 3.33 -11.65
CA GLU A 203 21.43 1.92 -11.81
C GLU A 203 20.33 1.11 -12.54
N ILE A 204 19.07 1.42 -12.25
CA ILE A 204 17.93 0.74 -12.87
C ILE A 204 17.69 1.25 -14.28
N GLN A 205 17.89 2.54 -14.55
CA GLN A 205 17.82 3.10 -15.90
C GLN A 205 18.85 2.42 -16.82
N ASP A 206 20.07 2.20 -16.34
CA ASP A 206 21.13 1.51 -17.09
C ASP A 206 20.81 0.04 -17.40
N ASN A 207 20.00 -0.62 -16.54
CA ASN A 207 19.59 -2.01 -16.70
C ASN A 207 18.15 -2.20 -17.21
N THR A 208 17.45 -1.11 -17.56
CA THR A 208 16.02 -1.12 -17.90
C THR A 208 15.72 -2.05 -19.09
N ASP A 209 16.64 -2.15 -20.05
CA ASP A 209 16.46 -2.99 -21.24
C ASP A 209 16.39 -4.49 -20.95
N LYS A 210 17.18 -4.98 -20.00
CA LYS A 210 17.16 -6.39 -19.60
C LYS A 210 15.90 -6.71 -18.79
N ILE A 211 15.56 -5.83 -17.85
CA ILE A 211 14.37 -5.97 -16.99
C ILE A 211 13.10 -5.94 -17.84
N TRP A 212 13.00 -5.00 -18.77
CA TRP A 212 11.85 -4.88 -19.66
C TRP A 212 11.67 -6.10 -20.57
N LYS A 213 12.76 -6.63 -21.15
CA LYS A 213 12.70 -7.86 -21.97
C LYS A 213 12.19 -9.05 -21.16
N TYR A 214 12.62 -9.19 -19.90
CA TYR A 214 12.17 -10.24 -19.01
C TYR A 214 10.69 -10.09 -18.63
N GLN A 215 10.26 -8.89 -18.23
CA GLN A 215 8.85 -8.60 -17.90
C GLN A 215 7.93 -8.81 -19.10
N ARG A 216 8.33 -8.35 -20.29
CA ARG A 216 7.57 -8.55 -21.53
C ARG A 216 7.41 -10.04 -21.86
N TYR A 217 8.46 -10.83 -21.69
CA TYR A 217 8.39 -12.28 -21.91
C TYR A 217 7.40 -12.96 -20.96
N GLN A 218 7.44 -12.63 -19.66
CA GLN A 218 6.49 -13.17 -18.68
C GLN A 218 5.05 -12.81 -19.03
N LEU A 219 4.82 -11.56 -19.44
CA LEU A 219 3.49 -11.09 -19.85
C LEU A 219 2.98 -11.85 -21.07
N ILE A 220 3.80 -11.98 -22.13
CA ILE A 220 3.42 -12.71 -23.35
C ILE A 220 3.07 -14.16 -23.01
N LYS A 221 3.87 -14.81 -22.18
CA LYS A 221 3.61 -16.18 -21.72
C LYS A 221 2.27 -16.30 -20.99
N GLU A 222 1.95 -15.32 -20.14
CA GLU A 222 0.68 -15.30 -19.42
C GLU A 222 -0.52 -15.06 -20.35
N TYR A 223 -0.45 -14.05 -21.23
CA TYR A 223 -1.53 -13.76 -22.18
C TYR A 223 -1.75 -14.88 -23.19
N TYR A 224 -0.69 -15.58 -23.61
CA TYR A 224 -0.81 -16.74 -24.50
C TYR A 224 -1.66 -17.87 -23.91
N SER A 225 -1.66 -18.00 -22.58
CA SER A 225 -2.44 -19.03 -21.88
C SER A 225 -3.88 -18.62 -21.55
N ARG A 226 -4.25 -17.34 -21.73
CA ARG A 226 -5.59 -16.82 -21.41
C ARG A 226 -6.51 -16.85 -22.64
N PRO A 227 -7.83 -17.07 -22.45
CA PRO A 227 -8.79 -17.02 -23.55
C PRO A 227 -8.80 -15.62 -24.17
N VAL A 228 -9.02 -15.56 -25.50
CA VAL A 228 -8.87 -14.39 -26.37
C VAL A 228 -9.73 -13.16 -26.04
N PRO A 229 -10.95 -13.24 -25.46
CA PRO A 229 -11.78 -12.05 -25.31
C PRO A 229 -11.27 -11.10 -24.22
N PRO A 230 -11.44 -9.77 -24.41
CA PRO A 230 -11.05 -8.79 -23.42
C PRO A 230 -11.89 -8.94 -22.13
N PRO A 231 -11.43 -8.40 -20.98
CA PRO A 231 -12.05 -8.58 -19.67
C PRO A 231 -13.59 -8.48 -19.59
N PRO A 232 -14.28 -7.54 -20.28
CA PRO A 232 -15.75 -7.48 -20.23
C PRO A 232 -16.45 -8.70 -20.87
N PHE A 233 -15.85 -9.37 -21.85
CA PHE A 233 -16.44 -10.51 -22.57
C PHE A 233 -15.91 -11.87 -22.10
N ILE A 234 -15.00 -11.88 -21.11
CA ILE A 234 -14.37 -13.11 -20.61
C ILE A 234 -15.38 -14.04 -19.92
N ILE A 235 -16.45 -13.46 -19.34
CA ILE A 235 -17.54 -14.20 -18.68
C ILE A 235 -18.19 -15.17 -19.66
N PHE A 236 -18.47 -14.75 -20.89
CA PHE A 236 -19.06 -15.60 -21.93
C PHE A 236 -18.12 -16.73 -22.35
N SER A 237 -16.81 -16.48 -22.41
CA SER A 237 -15.82 -17.51 -22.74
C SER A 237 -15.68 -18.58 -21.65
N HIS A 238 -15.71 -18.16 -20.38
CA HIS A 238 -15.72 -19.09 -19.25
C HIS A 238 -17.03 -19.85 -19.15
N LEU A 239 -18.17 -19.22 -19.45
CA LEU A 239 -19.47 -19.88 -19.55
C LEU A 239 -19.47 -20.95 -20.65
N TYR A 240 -18.95 -20.65 -21.84
CA TYR A 240 -18.83 -21.62 -22.95
C TYR A 240 -17.91 -22.79 -22.58
N LEU A 241 -16.75 -22.54 -21.97
CA LEU A 241 -15.84 -23.59 -21.51
C LEU A 241 -16.45 -24.44 -20.39
N PHE A 242 -17.22 -23.83 -19.49
CA PHE A 242 -17.92 -24.54 -18.41
C PHE A 242 -19.04 -25.43 -18.98
N ILE A 243 -19.86 -24.91 -19.90
CA ILE A 243 -20.90 -25.66 -20.60
C ILE A 243 -20.28 -26.81 -21.40
N ARG A 244 -19.20 -26.56 -22.14
CA ARG A 244 -18.49 -27.61 -22.89
C ARG A 244 -17.95 -28.71 -21.96
N LYS A 245 -17.39 -28.36 -20.81
CA LYS A 245 -16.97 -29.36 -19.81
C LYS A 245 -18.16 -30.15 -19.25
N LEU A 246 -19.27 -29.49 -18.91
CA LEU A 246 -20.47 -30.17 -18.44
C LEU A 246 -21.02 -31.14 -19.49
N VAL A 247 -21.13 -30.72 -20.75
CA VAL A 247 -21.60 -31.55 -21.86
C VAL A 247 -20.69 -32.77 -22.08
N ILE A 248 -19.36 -32.59 -22.01
CA ILE A 248 -18.38 -33.70 -22.12
C ILE A 248 -18.49 -34.65 -20.91
N TYR A 249 -18.70 -34.14 -19.69
CA TYR A 249 -18.90 -34.98 -18.50
C TYR A 249 -20.22 -35.77 -18.55
N SER A 250 -21.31 -35.19 -19.07
CA SER A 250 -22.57 -35.90 -19.29
C SER A 250 -22.51 -36.90 -20.46
N GLY A 251 -21.68 -36.63 -21.49
CA GLY A 251 -21.43 -37.59 -22.58
C GLY A 251 -20.55 -38.78 -22.16
N CYS A 252 -19.68 -38.61 -21.17
CA CYS A 252 -18.85 -39.68 -20.61
C CYS A 252 -19.64 -40.64 -19.70
N PHE A 253 -20.81 -40.23 -19.19
CA PHE A 253 -21.69 -41.11 -18.41
C PHE A 253 -22.49 -42.10 -19.28
N HIS A 254 -22.57 -41.88 -20.59
CA HIS A 254 -23.38 -42.72 -21.50
C HIS A 254 -22.57 -43.68 -22.40
N CYS A 255 -21.24 -43.61 -22.37
CA CYS A 255 -20.37 -44.56 -23.06
C CYS A 255 -19.76 -45.56 -22.06
N LYS A 256 -20.56 -46.55 -21.65
CA LYS A 256 -20.01 -47.81 -21.15
C LYS A 256 -20.68 -48.97 -21.89
N PRO A 257 -20.01 -49.54 -22.91
CA PRO A 257 -20.08 -50.98 -23.13
C PRO A 257 -18.71 -51.63 -22.86
N PRO A 258 -18.70 -52.94 -22.57
CA PRO A 258 -17.51 -53.64 -22.08
C PRO A 258 -16.63 -54.01 -23.28
N CYS A 259 -15.34 -53.71 -23.24
CA CYS A 259 -14.43 -54.41 -24.13
C CYS A 259 -13.06 -54.64 -23.47
N LYS A 260 -12.79 -55.92 -23.24
CA LYS A 260 -11.50 -56.48 -22.90
C LYS A 260 -10.58 -56.33 -24.12
N SER A 261 -9.50 -55.55 -24.04
CA SER A 261 -8.16 -55.93 -24.52
C SER A 261 -7.21 -54.73 -24.45
N ALA A 262 -5.94 -55.04 -24.25
CA ALA A 262 -4.86 -54.12 -23.95
C ALA A 262 -4.31 -53.41 -25.20
N HIS A 263 -5.01 -52.41 -25.73
CA HIS A 263 -4.38 -51.47 -26.68
C HIS A 263 -5.15 -50.15 -26.82
N CYS A 264 -4.94 -49.22 -25.88
CA CYS A 264 -5.22 -47.81 -26.12
C CYS A 264 -4.41 -46.96 -25.12
N ARG A 265 -3.14 -46.74 -25.46
CA ARG A 265 -2.28 -45.79 -24.75
C ARG A 265 -1.81 -44.75 -25.76
N SER A 266 -2.67 -43.80 -26.07
CA SER A 266 -2.28 -42.50 -26.59
C SER A 266 -3.45 -41.53 -26.43
N LEU A 267 -3.14 -40.36 -25.87
CA LEU A 267 -4.02 -39.22 -25.60
C LEU A 267 -4.74 -39.22 -24.24
N CYS A 268 -3.93 -39.07 -23.19
CA CYS A 268 -4.13 -38.04 -22.17
C CYS A 268 -2.84 -37.23 -22.08
#